data_AF-A0A3Q2G951-F1
#
_entry.id   AF-A0A3Q2G951-F1
#
_cell.length_a   1.000
_cell.length_b   1.000
_cell.length_c   1.000
_cell.angle_alpha   90.00
_cell.angle_beta   90.00
_cell.angle_gamma   90.00
#
_symmetry.space_group_name_H-M   'P 1'
#
loop_
_entity.id
_entity.type
_entity.pdbx_description
1 polymer ?
#
loop_
_entity_poly.entity_id
_entity_poly.type
_entity_poly.pdbx_seq_one_letter_code
_entity_poly.pdbx_strand_id
1 'polypeptide(L)'
;MVPKKKKNVLQVTLTNKGVISDHIPVISAVLFCLFYLTQFNPSVLECADYYFLYEDECVDDCPKGQFASEQQQACMQCHADCASCDGPGEDDCDVCRNPKAVRYNGECLARCPNNTYYDEKTNECRACDESCLTCSGYEPTDCLSCDTNRRLDDSGHCVWYSQCSMESYVGLNGDCQQCHTRCHRCNGPGEDHCLSCNDPYFLLNSTCVKVCPVGYYADDKSERLCEHCHFSCESCDGHYSQQCTTCKPGFFKQAGSCVKTCSESYFGNKTTMLCERCDPSCSQCEGSGNRHCLGCREGYVYMRQWGQCLKSCPRGYFKDPWSTDCHKCHNLLFLFFSFSSHTGRC
;
A
#
# COMPACT_ATOMS: atom_id res chain seq x y z
N MET A 1 29.45 35.69 18.45
CA MET A 1 30.33 36.76 17.91
C MET A 1 29.57 37.49 16.79
N VAL A 2 29.94 38.74 16.51
CA VAL A 2 29.31 39.71 15.56
C VAL A 2 29.76 39.34 14.11
N PRO A 3 28.98 39.53 13.00
CA PRO A 3 28.30 40.79 12.66
C PRO A 3 26.91 40.79 12.00
N LYS A 4 26.14 41.84 12.33
CA LYS A 4 25.09 42.43 11.47
C LYS A 4 25.74 43.17 10.29
N LYS A 5 25.18 43.10 9.08
CA LYS A 5 25.48 44.04 7.98
C LYS A 5 24.26 44.90 7.62
N LYS A 6 24.52 46.15 7.24
CA LYS A 6 23.52 47.19 6.94
C LYS A 6 23.24 47.27 5.42
N LYS A 7 22.00 47.69 5.11
CA LYS A 7 21.53 48.56 4.01
C LYS A 7 22.35 48.64 2.71
N ASN A 8 21.63 48.59 1.59
CA ASN A 8 21.79 49.58 0.53
C ASN A 8 20.41 50.09 0.08
N VAL A 9 20.32 51.38 -0.19
CA VAL A 9 19.12 52.08 -0.68
C VAL A 9 19.44 52.57 -2.09
N LEU A 10 18.65 52.19 -3.10
CA LEU A 10 18.68 52.88 -4.39
C LEU A 10 17.70 54.06 -4.34
N GLN A 11 18.24 55.27 -4.45
CA GLN A 11 17.47 56.41 -4.94
C GLN A 11 17.49 56.39 -6.47
N VAL A 12 16.34 56.62 -7.10
CA VAL A 12 16.26 56.97 -8.52
C VAL A 12 15.66 58.36 -8.63
N THR A 13 16.47 59.31 -9.09
CA THR A 13 16.07 60.70 -9.38
C THR A 13 15.46 60.79 -10.77
N LEU A 14 14.26 61.36 -10.88
CA LEU A 14 13.61 61.66 -12.17
C LEU A 14 13.83 63.12 -12.57
N THR A 15 14.38 63.35 -13.76
CA THR A 15 14.74 64.69 -14.27
C THR A 15 13.71 65.26 -15.25
N ASN A 16 12.80 66.09 -14.73
CA ASN A 16 12.38 67.43 -15.19
C ASN A 16 11.84 67.69 -16.64
N LYS A 17 10.96 68.72 -16.74
CA LYS A 17 10.26 69.33 -17.90
C LYS A 17 9.03 68.52 -18.37
N GLY A 18 7.77 68.98 -18.32
CA GLY A 18 7.20 70.34 -18.44
C GLY A 18 6.75 70.54 -19.89
N VAL A 19 5.46 70.69 -20.26
CA VAL A 19 4.58 71.86 -20.05
C VAL A 19 3.07 71.47 -20.05
N ILE A 20 2.29 72.10 -19.14
CA ILE A 20 0.86 72.54 -19.17
C ILE A 20 0.12 72.37 -20.53
N SER A 21 -1.13 71.89 -20.68
CA SER A 21 -2.24 71.43 -19.78
C SER A 21 -3.12 70.39 -20.56
N ASP A 22 -4.37 69.98 -20.26
CA ASP A 22 -5.41 70.48 -19.33
C ASP A 22 -6.46 69.44 -18.87
N HIS A 23 -7.46 69.89 -18.09
CA HIS A 23 -8.74 69.27 -17.71
C HIS A 23 -9.17 67.91 -18.32
N ILE A 24 -9.30 66.87 -17.47
CA ILE A 24 -10.40 65.86 -17.33
C ILE A 24 -10.03 64.89 -16.17
N PRO A 25 -10.98 64.28 -15.41
CA PRO A 25 -10.88 64.24 -13.94
C PRO A 25 -10.21 63.01 -13.29
N VAL A 26 -9.94 63.18 -11.99
CA VAL A 26 -9.14 62.34 -11.07
C VAL A 26 -9.83 61.03 -10.66
N ILE A 27 -10.26 60.21 -11.63
CA ILE A 27 -10.87 58.88 -11.38
C ILE A 27 -10.14 57.78 -12.15
N SER A 28 -8.82 57.68 -11.98
CA SER A 28 -8.03 56.53 -12.50
C SER A 28 -6.76 56.18 -11.71
N ALA A 29 -6.45 56.87 -10.60
CA ALA A 29 -5.31 56.53 -9.75
C ALA A 29 -5.67 55.52 -8.63
N VAL A 30 -6.85 55.67 -8.02
CA VAL A 30 -7.29 54.80 -6.92
C VAL A 30 -7.62 53.38 -7.40
N LEU A 31 -8.28 53.24 -8.56
CA LEU A 31 -8.54 51.92 -9.15
C LEU A 31 -7.26 51.20 -9.57
N PHE A 32 -6.25 51.89 -10.11
CA PHE A 32 -4.99 51.26 -10.51
C PHE A 32 -4.20 50.71 -9.32
N CYS A 33 -4.19 51.40 -8.18
CA CYS A 33 -3.60 50.86 -6.94
C CYS A 33 -4.38 49.64 -6.42
N LEU A 34 -5.71 49.65 -6.48
CA LEU A 34 -6.52 48.50 -6.04
C LEU A 34 -6.38 47.29 -6.97
N PHE A 35 -6.20 47.50 -8.28
CA PHE A 35 -5.93 46.41 -9.24
C PHE A 35 -4.53 45.79 -9.08
N TYR A 36 -3.50 46.58 -8.74
CA TYR A 36 -2.16 46.03 -8.49
C TYR A 36 -2.02 45.37 -7.10
N LEU A 37 -2.76 45.84 -6.09
CA LEU A 37 -2.80 45.20 -4.76
C LEU A 37 -3.59 43.90 -4.73
N THR A 38 -4.32 43.55 -5.80
CA THR A 38 -5.11 42.31 -5.93
C THR A 38 -4.45 41.24 -6.82
N GLN A 39 -3.22 41.47 -7.28
CA GLN A 39 -2.42 40.47 -8.02
C GLN A 39 -1.13 40.05 -7.31
N PHE A 40 -0.89 40.50 -6.08
CA PHE A 40 0.00 39.76 -5.17
C PHE A 40 -0.76 38.56 -4.61
N ASN A 41 -0.85 37.51 -5.41
CA ASN A 41 -1.21 36.18 -4.92
C ASN A 41 -0.08 35.79 -3.94
N PRO A 42 -0.35 35.58 -2.64
CA PRO A 42 0.70 35.13 -1.73
C PRO A 42 1.22 33.80 -2.26
N SER A 43 2.54 33.66 -2.32
CA SER A 43 3.18 32.41 -2.70
C SER A 43 2.65 31.29 -1.81
N VAL A 44 1.93 30.33 -2.40
CA VAL A 44 1.76 29.02 -1.77
C VAL A 44 3.17 28.52 -1.48
N LEU A 45 3.45 28.21 -0.22
CA LEU A 45 4.75 27.69 0.17
C LEU A 45 4.84 26.23 -0.28
N GLU A 46 5.19 26.05 -1.55
CA GLU A 46 5.48 24.73 -2.11
C GLU A 46 6.81 24.25 -1.53
N CYS A 47 6.74 23.26 -0.64
CA CYS A 47 7.91 22.59 -0.11
C CYS A 47 8.62 21.78 -1.21
N ALA A 48 9.94 21.59 -1.07
CA ALA A 48 10.67 20.70 -1.97
C ALA A 48 10.21 19.24 -1.77
N ASP A 49 10.49 18.37 -2.74
CA ASP A 49 10.25 16.93 -2.61
C ASP A 49 10.85 16.39 -1.30
N TYR A 50 10.13 15.48 -0.62
CA TYR A 50 10.43 14.94 0.70
C TYR A 50 10.32 15.92 1.90
N TYR A 51 9.81 17.15 1.69
CA TYR A 51 9.45 18.08 2.75
C TYR A 51 7.95 18.37 2.79
N PHE A 52 7.41 18.54 3.98
CA PHE A 52 5.99 18.71 4.27
C PHE A 52 5.73 20.06 4.94
N LEU A 53 4.64 20.73 4.55
CA LEU A 53 4.23 22.00 5.13
C LEU A 53 3.70 21.83 6.56
N TYR A 54 4.23 22.61 7.50
CA TYR A 54 3.78 22.72 8.89
C TYR A 54 3.96 24.17 9.40
N GLU A 55 2.87 24.82 9.88
CA GLU A 55 2.87 26.19 10.43
C GLU A 55 3.70 27.22 9.61
N ASP A 56 3.51 27.22 8.28
CA ASP A 56 4.21 28.06 7.29
C ASP A 56 5.74 27.82 7.18
N GLU A 57 6.24 26.68 7.66
CA GLU A 57 7.59 26.16 7.43
C GLU A 57 7.55 24.79 6.73
N CYS A 58 8.66 24.39 6.08
CA CYS A 58 8.80 23.08 5.44
C CYS A 58 9.71 22.20 6.31
N VAL A 59 9.16 21.08 6.81
CA VAL A 59 9.85 20.12 7.68
C VAL A 59 10.05 18.77 6.98
N ASP A 60 11.10 18.04 7.35
CA ASP A 60 11.32 16.66 6.93
C ASP A 60 10.52 15.69 7.81
N ASP A 61 10.65 15.82 9.14
CA ASP A 61 9.86 15.07 10.12
C ASP A 61 8.66 15.91 10.63
N CYS A 62 7.44 15.37 10.51
CA CYS A 62 6.25 16.00 11.09
C CYS A 62 6.27 15.95 12.63
N PRO A 63 5.76 17.00 13.31
CA PRO A 63 5.72 17.03 14.77
C PRO A 63 4.73 16.01 15.35
N LYS A 64 4.93 15.64 16.62
CA LYS A 64 4.11 14.61 17.30
C LYS A 64 2.61 14.88 17.19
N GLY A 65 1.84 13.83 16.94
CA GLY A 65 0.40 13.90 16.67
C GLY A 65 0.05 14.15 15.20
N GLN A 66 1.04 14.24 14.31
CA GLN A 66 0.85 14.38 12.87
C GLN A 66 1.69 13.37 12.08
N PHE A 67 1.23 13.03 10.88
CA PHE A 67 1.92 12.21 9.88
C PHE A 67 2.16 13.02 8.60
N ALA A 68 3.10 12.55 7.78
CA ALA A 68 3.46 13.15 6.52
C ALA A 68 2.49 12.70 5.40
N SER A 69 1.64 13.61 4.91
CA SER A 69 0.68 13.29 3.83
C SER A 69 1.24 13.65 2.47
N GLU A 70 1.62 12.65 1.66
CA GLU A 70 2.03 12.85 0.25
C GLU A 70 0.92 13.49 -0.60
N GLN A 71 -0.34 13.20 -0.30
CA GLN A 71 -1.49 13.71 -1.08
C GLN A 71 -1.73 15.21 -0.88
N GLN A 72 -1.32 15.76 0.27
CA GLN A 72 -1.51 17.16 0.65
C GLN A 72 -0.19 17.93 0.77
N GLN A 73 0.95 17.22 0.65
CA GLN A 73 2.32 17.74 0.83
C GLN A 73 2.49 18.53 2.14
N ALA A 74 1.82 18.06 3.19
CA ALA A 74 1.66 18.74 4.47
C ALA A 74 1.61 17.74 5.63
N CYS A 75 1.92 18.23 6.84
CA CYS A 75 1.73 17.47 8.06
C CYS A 75 0.24 17.46 8.44
N MET A 76 -0.31 16.25 8.57
CA MET A 76 -1.74 16.01 8.79
C MET A 76 -1.96 15.37 10.14
N GLN A 77 -3.05 15.74 10.83
CA GLN A 77 -3.35 15.24 12.18
C GLN A 77 -3.67 13.74 12.17
N CYS A 78 -3.10 13.03 13.13
CA CYS A 78 -3.49 11.65 13.43
C CYS A 78 -4.95 11.54 13.92
N HIS A 79 -5.51 10.33 13.88
CA HIS A 79 -6.76 10.03 14.56
C HIS A 79 -6.71 10.40 16.06
N ALA A 80 -7.88 10.66 16.65
CA ALA A 80 -8.01 11.23 17.99
C ALA A 80 -7.46 10.33 19.11
N ASP A 81 -7.34 9.03 18.85
CA ASP A 81 -6.81 8.04 19.79
C ASP A 81 -5.31 7.77 19.63
N CYS A 82 -4.65 8.29 18.58
CA CYS A 82 -3.20 8.16 18.38
C CYS A 82 -2.41 9.36 18.94
N ALA A 83 -1.23 9.10 19.53
CA ALA A 83 -0.19 10.09 19.83
C ALA A 83 0.81 10.27 18.67
N SER A 84 0.98 9.23 17.86
CA SER A 84 1.67 9.23 16.56
C SER A 84 1.04 8.16 15.67
N CYS A 85 1.19 8.31 14.36
CA CYS A 85 0.55 7.51 13.33
C CYS A 85 1.37 7.59 12.04
N ASP A 86 1.16 6.65 11.11
CA ASP A 86 1.63 6.72 9.73
C ASP A 86 0.54 7.14 8.74
N GLY A 87 -0.72 7.22 9.18
CA GLY A 87 -1.87 7.65 8.40
C GLY A 87 -3.02 8.28 9.21
N PRO A 88 -4.13 8.66 8.55
CA PRO A 88 -5.26 9.37 9.17
C PRO A 88 -6.31 8.45 9.83
N GLY A 89 -6.22 7.13 9.64
CA GLY A 89 -7.17 6.13 10.12
C GLY A 89 -7.10 5.87 11.63
N GLU A 90 -8.11 5.16 12.13
CA GLU A 90 -8.14 4.69 13.54
C GLU A 90 -7.24 3.47 13.77
N ASP A 91 -6.91 2.76 12.68
CA ASP A 91 -6.01 1.63 12.53
C ASP A 91 -4.58 2.02 12.09
N ASP A 92 -4.31 3.31 11.90
CA ASP A 92 -2.98 3.84 11.53
C ASP A 92 -2.15 4.30 12.77
N CYS A 93 -2.52 3.92 14.01
CA CYS A 93 -1.80 4.41 15.20
C CYS A 93 -0.45 3.68 15.40
N ASP A 94 0.62 4.46 15.59
CA ASP A 94 1.92 3.98 16.08
C ASP A 94 1.99 3.89 17.60
N VAL A 95 1.49 4.92 18.28
CA VAL A 95 1.47 5.01 19.75
C VAL A 95 0.11 5.53 20.18
N CYS A 96 -0.49 4.89 21.17
CA CYS A 96 -1.80 5.31 21.68
C CYS A 96 -1.70 6.59 22.53
N ARG A 97 -2.66 7.50 22.35
CA ARG A 97 -2.78 8.76 23.09
C ARG A 97 -3.16 8.54 24.56
N ASN A 98 -3.98 7.53 24.82
CA ASN A 98 -4.25 7.06 26.16
C ASN A 98 -3.14 6.07 26.58
N PRO A 99 -2.30 6.39 27.61
CA PRO A 99 -1.22 5.51 28.04
C PRO A 99 -1.69 4.24 28.76
N LYS A 100 -3.01 4.02 28.89
CA LYS A 100 -3.63 2.77 29.35
C LYS A 100 -4.27 1.96 28.23
N ALA A 101 -4.30 2.48 27.00
CA ALA A 101 -4.74 1.72 25.84
C ALA A 101 -3.59 0.83 25.33
N VAL A 102 -3.96 -0.25 24.66
CA VAL A 102 -3.04 -1.22 24.06
C VAL A 102 -3.21 -1.19 22.54
N ARG A 103 -2.10 -1.32 21.80
CA ARG A 103 -2.11 -1.32 20.33
C ARG A 103 -2.38 -2.73 19.81
N TYR A 104 -3.31 -2.87 18.87
CA TYR A 104 -3.60 -4.14 18.19
C TYR A 104 -3.99 -3.87 16.74
N ASN A 105 -3.25 -4.45 15.78
CA ASN A 105 -3.41 -4.18 14.34
C ASN A 105 -3.48 -2.67 14.01
N GLY A 106 -2.71 -1.85 14.74
CA GLY A 106 -2.67 -0.39 14.59
C GLY A 106 -3.84 0.36 15.24
N GLU A 107 -4.89 -0.31 15.72
CA GLU A 107 -5.95 0.31 16.55
C GLU A 107 -5.54 0.43 18.03
N CYS A 108 -6.12 1.41 18.73
CA CYS A 108 -5.90 1.65 20.16
C CYS A 108 -7.08 1.20 21.03
N LEU A 109 -6.96 0.01 21.63
CA LEU A 109 -8.03 -0.65 22.38
C LEU A 109 -7.89 -0.49 23.89
N ALA A 110 -9.00 -0.60 24.62
CA ALA A 110 -8.99 -0.53 26.10
C ALA A 110 -8.41 -1.77 26.80
N ARG A 111 -8.29 -2.90 26.07
CA ARG A 111 -7.71 -4.17 26.48
C ARG A 111 -7.47 -5.04 25.24
N CYS A 112 -6.58 -6.01 25.35
CA CYS A 112 -6.37 -6.99 24.28
C CYS A 112 -7.64 -7.85 24.08
N PRO A 113 -7.99 -8.19 22.83
CA PRO A 113 -9.08 -9.11 22.53
C PRO A 113 -8.76 -10.54 23.00
N ASN A 114 -9.76 -11.42 23.01
CA ASN A 114 -9.53 -12.86 23.25
C ASN A 114 -8.55 -13.43 22.21
N ASN A 115 -7.90 -14.55 22.54
CA ASN A 115 -6.81 -15.17 21.78
C ASN A 115 -5.54 -14.29 21.65
N THR A 116 -5.42 -13.22 22.45
CA THR A 116 -4.21 -12.37 22.50
C THR A 116 -3.81 -12.00 23.93
N TYR A 117 -2.52 -11.73 24.15
CA TYR A 117 -1.94 -11.21 25.40
C TYR A 117 -1.20 -9.90 25.15
N TYR A 118 -0.97 -9.11 26.20
CA TYR A 118 -0.20 -7.87 26.14
C TYR A 118 1.30 -8.15 26.28
N ASP A 119 2.11 -7.85 25.25
CA ASP A 119 3.57 -7.96 25.32
C ASP A 119 4.19 -6.63 25.76
N GLU A 120 4.63 -6.55 27.02
CA GLU A 120 5.29 -5.38 27.59
C GLU A 120 6.56 -4.95 26.83
N LYS A 121 7.20 -5.84 26.05
CA LYS A 121 8.41 -5.52 25.29
C LYS A 121 8.12 -4.71 24.03
N THR A 122 6.94 -4.85 23.44
CA THR A 122 6.52 -4.04 22.27
C THR A 122 5.32 -3.14 22.53
N ASN A 123 4.68 -3.23 23.70
CA ASN A 123 3.46 -2.50 24.09
C ASN A 123 2.27 -2.78 23.15
N GLU A 124 2.18 -4.03 22.67
CA GLU A 124 1.18 -4.48 21.70
C GLU A 124 0.47 -5.75 22.17
N CYS A 125 -0.72 -5.99 21.65
CA CYS A 125 -1.39 -7.28 21.79
C CYS A 125 -0.84 -8.27 20.76
N ARG A 126 -0.39 -9.44 21.22
CA ARG A 126 0.15 -10.55 20.40
C ARG A 126 -0.70 -11.79 20.57
N ALA A 127 -0.74 -12.63 19.54
CA ALA A 127 -1.50 -13.89 19.58
C ALA A 127 -1.01 -14.82 20.71
N CYS A 128 -1.96 -15.53 21.32
CA CYS A 128 -1.66 -16.70 22.16
C CYS A 128 -1.11 -17.86 21.32
N ASP A 129 -0.58 -18.89 21.98
CA ASP A 129 -0.50 -20.22 21.37
C ASP A 129 -1.91 -20.68 20.93
N GLU A 130 -1.99 -21.41 19.80
CA GLU A 130 -3.24 -21.83 19.16
C GLU A 130 -4.07 -22.79 20.03
N SER A 131 -3.49 -23.36 21.09
CA SER A 131 -4.23 -24.18 22.06
C SER A 131 -4.99 -23.39 23.14
N CYS A 132 -4.72 -22.09 23.30
CA CYS A 132 -5.30 -21.24 24.34
C CYS A 132 -6.42 -20.31 23.83
N LEU A 133 -7.53 -20.21 24.57
CA LEU A 133 -8.57 -19.18 24.37
C LEU A 133 -8.16 -17.83 24.99
N THR A 134 -7.45 -17.88 26.12
CA THR A 134 -6.75 -16.73 26.70
C THR A 134 -5.43 -17.18 27.30
N CYS A 135 -4.43 -16.29 27.31
CA CYS A 135 -3.07 -16.60 27.75
C CYS A 135 -2.42 -15.40 28.47
N SER A 136 -1.32 -15.65 29.17
CA SER A 136 -0.42 -14.62 29.73
C SER A 136 0.84 -14.39 28.88
N GLY A 137 1.03 -15.17 27.82
CA GLY A 137 2.22 -15.19 26.98
C GLY A 137 2.03 -16.09 25.75
N TYR A 138 3.10 -16.30 25.00
CA TYR A 138 3.06 -17.01 23.71
C TYR A 138 3.36 -18.51 23.82
N GLU A 139 3.87 -19.01 24.96
CA GLU A 139 4.21 -20.43 25.10
C GLU A 139 2.94 -21.27 25.36
N PRO A 140 2.90 -22.55 24.94
CA PRO A 140 1.78 -23.46 25.23
C PRO A 140 1.50 -23.68 26.73
N THR A 141 2.42 -23.31 27.62
CA THR A 141 2.29 -23.30 29.08
C THR A 141 1.63 -22.04 29.65
N ASP A 142 1.51 -20.99 28.85
CA ASP A 142 1.02 -19.68 29.30
C ASP A 142 -0.51 -19.55 29.17
N CYS A 143 -1.23 -20.65 28.90
CA CYS A 143 -2.69 -20.60 28.81
C CYS A 143 -3.32 -20.24 30.17
N LEU A 144 -4.32 -19.36 30.15
CA LEU A 144 -5.16 -18.99 31.30
C LEU A 144 -6.57 -19.58 31.19
N SER A 145 -7.04 -19.78 29.95
CA SER A 145 -8.26 -20.54 29.66
C SER A 145 -8.15 -21.22 28.29
N CYS A 146 -8.97 -22.24 28.09
CA CYS A 146 -8.96 -23.08 26.90
C CYS A 146 -10.31 -23.02 26.20
N ASP A 147 -10.31 -23.33 24.90
CA ASP A 147 -11.54 -23.47 24.12
C ASP A 147 -12.49 -24.54 24.67
N THR A 148 -13.74 -24.46 24.26
CA THR A 148 -14.76 -25.47 24.55
C THR A 148 -14.24 -26.88 24.29
N ASN A 149 -14.34 -27.73 25.32
CA ASN A 149 -13.87 -29.13 25.41
C ASN A 149 -12.37 -29.35 25.77
N ARG A 150 -11.57 -28.28 25.94
CA ARG A 150 -10.24 -28.34 26.55
C ARG A 150 -10.29 -27.93 28.03
N ARG A 151 -9.28 -28.34 28.81
CA ARG A 151 -9.07 -27.96 30.21
C ARG A 151 -7.61 -27.54 30.39
N LEU A 152 -7.38 -26.60 31.30
CA LEU A 152 -6.03 -26.31 31.75
C LEU A 152 -5.53 -27.48 32.61
N ASP A 153 -4.31 -27.95 32.39
CA ASP A 153 -3.63 -28.88 33.31
C ASP A 153 -2.75 -28.13 34.33
N ASP A 154 -2.17 -28.89 35.28
CA ASP A 154 -1.35 -28.33 36.36
C ASP A 154 -0.04 -27.67 35.86
N SER A 155 0.30 -27.82 34.58
CA SER A 155 1.46 -27.23 33.91
C SER A 155 1.11 -26.05 33.00
N GLY A 156 -0.16 -25.63 32.97
CA GLY A 156 -0.62 -24.49 32.16
C GLY A 156 -0.92 -24.83 30.70
N HIS A 157 -0.92 -26.12 30.32
CA HIS A 157 -1.27 -26.53 28.96
C HIS A 157 -2.77 -26.76 28.81
N CYS A 158 -3.32 -26.37 27.65
CA CYS A 158 -4.70 -26.69 27.27
C CYS A 158 -4.82 -28.12 26.71
N VAL A 159 -4.84 -29.09 27.62
CA VAL A 159 -5.11 -30.51 27.31
C VAL A 159 -6.60 -30.76 27.13
N TRP A 160 -6.97 -31.79 26.38
CA TRP A 160 -8.39 -32.11 26.20
C TRP A 160 -8.97 -32.77 27.45
N TYR A 161 -10.19 -32.40 27.84
CA TYR A 161 -10.93 -33.13 28.86
C TYR A 161 -11.55 -34.37 28.21
N SER A 162 -10.84 -35.51 28.21
CA SER A 162 -11.45 -36.79 27.88
C SER A 162 -11.16 -37.84 28.95
N GLN A 163 -12.23 -38.43 29.50
CA GLN A 163 -12.17 -39.72 30.20
C GLN A 163 -12.10 -40.89 29.20
N CYS A 164 -12.06 -40.56 27.91
CA CYS A 164 -12.12 -41.45 26.76
C CYS A 164 -10.83 -41.31 25.93
N SER A 165 -10.52 -42.31 25.10
CA SER A 165 -9.38 -42.25 24.16
C SER A 165 -9.62 -41.19 23.08
N MET A 166 -8.55 -40.75 22.38
CA MET A 166 -8.63 -39.66 21.40
C MET A 166 -9.71 -39.91 20.32
N GLU A 167 -9.86 -41.14 19.85
CA GLU A 167 -10.87 -41.59 18.87
C GLU A 167 -12.31 -41.70 19.45
N SER A 168 -12.58 -41.11 20.61
CA SER A 168 -13.89 -41.20 21.28
C SER A 168 -14.25 -39.98 22.14
N TYR A 169 -15.54 -39.71 22.24
CA TYR A 169 -16.13 -38.62 23.01
C TYR A 169 -17.03 -39.16 24.14
N VAL A 170 -17.34 -38.32 25.13
CA VAL A 170 -18.28 -38.68 26.20
C VAL A 170 -19.72 -38.52 25.69
N GLY A 171 -20.44 -39.64 25.57
CA GLY A 171 -21.85 -39.65 25.19
C GLY A 171 -22.78 -39.12 26.29
N LEU A 172 -24.06 -38.89 25.94
CA LEU A 172 -25.06 -38.33 26.86
C LEU A 172 -25.27 -39.15 28.15
N ASN A 173 -24.92 -40.45 28.13
CA ASN A 173 -25.02 -41.34 29.28
C ASN A 173 -23.75 -41.37 30.16
N GLY A 174 -22.69 -40.65 29.78
CA GLY A 174 -21.36 -40.71 30.41
C GLY A 174 -20.41 -41.75 29.82
N ASP A 175 -20.91 -42.68 29.00
CA ASP A 175 -20.09 -43.69 28.32
C ASP A 175 -19.27 -43.12 27.16
N CYS A 176 -18.09 -43.70 26.90
CA CYS A 176 -17.26 -43.33 25.75
C CYS A 176 -17.82 -43.87 24.44
N GLN A 177 -18.18 -42.99 23.52
CA GLN A 177 -18.69 -43.30 22.18
C GLN A 177 -17.66 -42.98 21.11
N GLN A 178 -17.56 -43.80 20.07
CA GLN A 178 -16.58 -43.63 19.00
C GLN A 178 -16.85 -42.39 18.16
N CYS A 179 -15.78 -41.72 17.73
CA CYS A 179 -15.86 -40.61 16.78
C CYS A 179 -16.32 -41.05 15.39
N HIS A 180 -16.73 -40.09 14.56
CA HIS A 180 -16.88 -40.35 13.13
C HIS A 180 -15.53 -40.77 12.52
N THR A 181 -15.55 -41.73 11.59
CA THR A 181 -14.37 -42.43 11.04
C THR A 181 -13.24 -41.54 10.49
N ARG A 182 -13.53 -40.31 10.07
CA ARG A 182 -12.52 -39.34 9.59
C ARG A 182 -11.89 -38.50 10.70
N CYS A 183 -12.56 -38.37 11.85
CA CYS A 183 -12.03 -37.62 12.98
C CYS A 183 -11.01 -38.48 13.74
N HIS A 184 -9.82 -37.92 14.02
CA HIS A 184 -8.92 -38.49 15.02
C HIS A 184 -9.38 -38.13 16.44
N ARG A 185 -10.02 -36.96 16.58
CA ARG A 185 -10.62 -36.45 17.82
C ARG A 185 -11.96 -35.81 17.52
N CYS A 186 -12.93 -35.92 18.42
CA CYS A 186 -14.25 -35.33 18.23
C CYS A 186 -14.91 -34.90 19.55
N ASN A 187 -15.89 -34.01 19.47
CA ASN A 187 -16.80 -33.69 20.58
C ASN A 187 -18.21 -34.32 20.40
N GLY A 188 -18.39 -35.16 19.39
CA GLY A 188 -19.66 -35.83 19.10
C GLY A 188 -19.59 -36.76 17.89
N PRO A 189 -20.71 -37.36 17.47
CA PRO A 189 -20.73 -38.43 16.47
C PRO A 189 -20.83 -37.97 15.00
N GLY A 190 -21.00 -36.66 14.75
CA GLY A 190 -21.17 -36.09 13.40
C GLY A 190 -19.88 -36.02 12.60
N GLU A 191 -19.98 -35.91 11.27
CA GLU A 191 -18.80 -35.64 10.42
C GLU A 191 -18.22 -34.22 10.63
N ASP A 192 -19.04 -33.32 11.19
CA ASP A 192 -18.83 -31.92 11.53
C ASP A 192 -18.51 -31.68 13.02
N HIS A 193 -18.35 -32.76 13.79
CA HIS A 193 -17.95 -32.75 15.20
C HIS A 193 -16.46 -33.12 15.38
N CYS A 194 -15.66 -33.06 14.31
CA CYS A 194 -14.23 -33.34 14.39
C CYS A 194 -13.47 -32.17 15.03
N LEU A 195 -12.53 -32.49 15.90
CA LEU A 195 -11.59 -31.57 16.54
C LEU A 195 -10.18 -31.74 15.98
N SER A 196 -9.87 -32.91 15.41
CA SER A 196 -8.72 -33.14 14.54
C SER A 196 -8.98 -34.36 13.66
N CYS A 197 -8.16 -34.56 12.62
CA CYS A 197 -8.43 -35.51 11.55
C CYS A 197 -7.42 -36.67 11.50
N ASN A 198 -7.91 -37.86 11.11
CA ASN A 198 -7.04 -38.99 10.78
C ASN A 198 -6.33 -38.71 9.45
N ASP A 199 -5.14 -39.26 9.23
CA ASP A 199 -4.54 -39.28 7.88
C ASP A 199 -5.47 -40.05 6.90
N PRO A 200 -5.66 -39.59 5.65
CA PRO A 200 -5.03 -38.45 4.97
C PRO A 200 -5.86 -37.17 4.97
N TYR A 201 -6.74 -36.96 5.95
CA TYR A 201 -7.65 -35.81 5.99
C TYR A 201 -7.03 -34.59 6.69
N PHE A 202 -7.64 -33.43 6.43
CA PHE A 202 -7.31 -32.12 6.98
C PHE A 202 -8.58 -31.49 7.60
N LEU A 203 -8.41 -30.74 8.69
CA LEU A 203 -9.51 -30.10 9.41
C LEU A 203 -9.90 -28.77 8.77
N LEU A 204 -11.20 -28.60 8.51
CA LEU A 204 -11.80 -27.35 8.03
C LEU A 204 -13.17 -27.17 8.68
N ASN A 205 -13.36 -26.12 9.48
CA ASN A 205 -14.63 -25.81 10.16
C ASN A 205 -15.26 -27.04 10.83
N SER A 206 -14.50 -27.67 11.72
CA SER A 206 -14.86 -28.91 12.45
C SER A 206 -15.16 -30.15 11.59
N THR A 207 -14.89 -30.09 10.28
CA THR A 207 -15.13 -31.20 9.33
C THR A 207 -13.80 -31.69 8.73
N CYS A 208 -13.63 -33.00 8.61
CA CYS A 208 -12.44 -33.59 7.99
C CYS A 208 -12.58 -33.78 6.47
N VAL A 209 -11.83 -33.00 5.69
CA VAL A 209 -11.81 -33.01 4.22
C VAL A 209 -10.52 -33.63 3.69
N LYS A 210 -10.55 -34.28 2.52
CA LYS A 210 -9.34 -34.92 1.95
C LYS A 210 -8.45 -33.94 1.15
N VAL A 211 -9.04 -32.85 0.67
CA VAL A 211 -8.38 -31.80 -0.10
C VAL A 211 -8.98 -30.48 0.35
N CYS A 212 -8.14 -29.49 0.67
CA CYS A 212 -8.62 -28.17 1.05
C CYS A 212 -9.27 -27.46 -0.16
N PRO A 213 -10.40 -26.75 0.05
CA PRO A 213 -11.10 -26.08 -1.05
C PRO A 213 -10.35 -24.83 -1.52
N VAL A 214 -10.78 -24.28 -2.67
CA VAL A 214 -10.25 -23.02 -3.22
C VAL A 214 -10.30 -21.90 -2.15
N GLY A 215 -9.25 -21.09 -2.07
CA GLY A 215 -9.03 -20.10 -1.01
C GLY A 215 -8.32 -20.63 0.23
N TYR A 216 -8.02 -21.94 0.29
CA TYR A 216 -7.27 -22.58 1.36
C TYR A 216 -6.11 -23.43 0.83
N TYR A 217 -5.09 -23.65 1.65
CA TYR A 217 -4.02 -24.63 1.45
C TYR A 217 -3.95 -25.61 2.62
N ALA A 218 -3.30 -26.75 2.42
CA ALA A 218 -3.06 -27.73 3.47
C ALA A 218 -1.72 -27.42 4.15
N ASP A 219 -1.72 -27.15 5.46
CA ASP A 219 -0.49 -27.21 6.26
C ASP A 219 -0.37 -28.57 6.95
N ASP A 220 0.78 -29.21 6.76
CA ASP A 220 1.10 -30.56 7.21
C ASP A 220 2.15 -30.55 8.34
N LYS A 221 2.40 -29.40 8.98
CA LYS A 221 3.48 -29.22 9.96
C LYS A 221 3.05 -29.30 11.42
N SER A 222 1.84 -28.87 11.77
CA SER A 222 1.35 -28.82 13.17
C SER A 222 0.14 -29.73 13.41
N GLU A 223 -1.03 -29.42 12.82
CA GLU A 223 -2.30 -30.09 13.14
C GLU A 223 -3.11 -30.62 11.93
N ARG A 224 -2.54 -30.61 10.72
CA ARG A 224 -3.23 -30.97 9.45
C ARG A 224 -4.48 -30.11 9.22
N LEU A 225 -4.26 -28.81 9.13
CA LEU A 225 -5.31 -27.81 8.96
C LEU A 225 -5.46 -27.41 7.49
N CYS A 226 -6.68 -27.01 7.11
CA CYS A 226 -6.89 -26.20 5.92
C CYS A 226 -6.83 -24.73 6.31
N GLU A 227 -5.70 -24.07 6.03
CA GLU A 227 -5.48 -22.66 6.32
C GLU A 227 -5.84 -21.77 5.14
N HIS A 228 -6.21 -20.52 5.43
CA HIS A 228 -6.53 -19.54 4.39
C HIS A 228 -5.30 -19.09 3.59
N CYS A 229 -5.50 -18.90 2.29
CA CYS A 229 -4.55 -18.19 1.43
C CYS A 229 -4.54 -16.68 1.73
N HIS A 230 -3.41 -16.01 1.42
CA HIS A 230 -3.33 -14.56 1.36
C HIS A 230 -4.50 -13.96 0.54
N PHE A 231 -5.05 -12.83 0.98
CA PHE A 231 -6.33 -12.31 0.49
C PHE A 231 -6.39 -12.07 -1.04
N SER A 232 -5.26 -11.82 -1.71
CA SER A 232 -5.19 -11.62 -3.17
C SER A 232 -5.06 -12.92 -3.99
N CYS A 233 -4.69 -14.04 -3.37
CA CYS A 233 -4.67 -15.34 -4.05
C CYS A 233 -6.09 -15.91 -4.17
N GLU A 234 -6.37 -16.65 -5.24
CA GLU A 234 -7.55 -17.52 -5.35
C GLU A 234 -7.21 -18.95 -4.93
N SER A 235 -6.03 -19.46 -5.31
CA SER A 235 -5.39 -20.63 -4.69
C SER A 235 -3.92 -20.34 -4.37
N CYS A 236 -3.36 -21.08 -3.42
CA CYS A 236 -1.99 -20.90 -2.93
C CYS A 236 -1.36 -22.23 -2.49
N ASP A 237 -0.04 -22.23 -2.35
CA ASP A 237 0.75 -23.31 -1.71
C ASP A 237 1.23 -22.91 -0.30
N GLY A 238 0.63 -21.87 0.29
CA GLY A 238 0.99 -21.34 1.60
C GLY A 238 0.37 -19.98 1.91
N HIS A 239 0.43 -19.56 3.17
CA HIS A 239 -0.21 -18.36 3.69
C HIS A 239 0.31 -17.04 3.08
N TYR A 240 1.59 -16.95 2.68
CA TYR A 240 2.20 -15.66 2.31
C TYR A 240 1.84 -15.19 0.89
N SER A 241 1.91 -13.87 0.68
CA SER A 241 1.53 -13.23 -0.59
C SER A 241 2.41 -13.59 -1.80
N GLN A 242 3.55 -14.25 -1.60
CA GLN A 242 4.41 -14.79 -2.67
C GLN A 242 4.15 -16.28 -2.98
N GLN A 243 3.16 -16.91 -2.32
CA GLN A 243 2.82 -18.32 -2.48
C GLN A 243 1.51 -18.53 -3.25
N CYS A 244 1.03 -17.52 -3.99
CA CYS A 244 -0.18 -17.65 -4.81
C CYS A 244 0.06 -18.54 -6.04
N THR A 245 -0.76 -19.58 -6.21
CA THR A 245 -0.81 -20.37 -7.45
C THR A 245 -1.72 -19.71 -8.49
N THR A 246 -2.88 -19.18 -8.09
CA THR A 246 -3.74 -18.32 -8.93
C THR A 246 -4.18 -17.05 -8.18
N CYS A 247 -4.70 -16.06 -8.93
CA CYS A 247 -5.09 -14.76 -8.39
C CYS A 247 -6.59 -14.54 -8.50
N LYS A 248 -7.17 -13.86 -7.50
CA LYS A 248 -8.59 -13.45 -7.56
C LYS A 248 -8.85 -12.49 -8.73
N PRO A 249 -10.09 -12.45 -9.26
CA PRO A 249 -10.49 -11.49 -10.28
C PRO A 249 -10.10 -10.04 -9.90
N GLY A 250 -9.48 -9.33 -10.85
CA GLY A 250 -8.97 -7.97 -10.64
C GLY A 250 -7.50 -7.88 -10.18
N PHE A 251 -6.84 -9.00 -9.89
CA PHE A 251 -5.40 -9.09 -9.64
C PHE A 251 -4.69 -9.81 -10.79
N PHE A 252 -3.43 -9.46 -11.03
CA PHE A 252 -2.54 -10.09 -12.01
C PHE A 252 -1.43 -10.84 -11.28
N LYS A 253 -1.06 -12.02 -11.78
CA LYS A 253 0.07 -12.77 -11.22
C LYS A 253 1.40 -12.20 -11.73
N GLN A 254 2.26 -11.80 -10.81
CA GLN A 254 3.65 -11.43 -11.07
C GLN A 254 4.58 -12.24 -10.17
N ALA A 255 5.40 -13.11 -10.79
CA ALA A 255 6.14 -14.16 -10.09
C ALA A 255 5.20 -15.02 -9.21
N GLY A 256 5.39 -15.03 -7.89
CA GLY A 256 4.54 -15.74 -6.92
C GLY A 256 3.39 -14.91 -6.33
N SER A 257 3.29 -13.62 -6.68
CA SER A 257 2.35 -12.69 -6.03
C SER A 257 1.22 -12.21 -6.94
N CYS A 258 0.08 -11.93 -6.33
CA CYS A 258 -1.08 -11.35 -6.99
C CYS A 258 -1.17 -9.85 -6.68
N VAL A 259 -0.96 -9.02 -7.71
CA VAL A 259 -0.87 -7.56 -7.62
C VAL A 259 -1.97 -6.88 -8.43
N LYS A 260 -2.49 -5.74 -7.96
CA LYS A 260 -3.53 -4.97 -8.66
C LYS A 260 -2.97 -4.18 -9.85
N THR A 261 -1.73 -3.71 -9.71
CA THR A 261 -0.96 -3.00 -10.73
C THR A 261 0.37 -3.72 -10.90
N CYS A 262 0.75 -4.02 -12.14
CA CYS A 262 2.04 -4.64 -12.43
C CYS A 262 3.19 -3.64 -12.21
N SER A 263 4.39 -4.15 -11.91
CA SER A 263 5.58 -3.30 -11.80
C SER A 263 5.91 -2.59 -13.12
N GLU A 264 6.78 -1.57 -13.06
CA GLU A 264 7.30 -0.91 -14.25
C GLU A 264 7.85 -1.89 -15.30
N SER A 265 7.73 -1.53 -16.58
CA SER A 265 8.00 -2.40 -17.74
C SER A 265 7.16 -3.69 -17.85
N TYR A 266 6.06 -3.82 -17.09
CA TYR A 266 5.05 -4.86 -17.29
C TYR A 266 3.65 -4.25 -17.43
N PHE A 267 2.74 -4.97 -18.09
CA PHE A 267 1.32 -4.63 -18.20
C PHE A 267 0.46 -5.83 -17.76
N GLY A 268 -0.73 -5.55 -17.23
CA GLY A 268 -1.68 -6.58 -16.83
C GLY A 268 -2.45 -7.13 -18.03
N ASN A 269 -2.11 -8.34 -18.48
CA ASN A 269 -2.83 -8.99 -19.56
C ASN A 269 -4.15 -9.57 -19.03
N LYS A 270 -5.28 -8.96 -19.43
CA LYS A 270 -6.64 -9.34 -18.99
C LYS A 270 -7.13 -10.70 -19.51
N THR A 271 -6.40 -11.32 -20.45
CA THR A 271 -6.73 -12.64 -21.00
C THR A 271 -6.00 -13.76 -20.26
N THR A 272 -4.72 -13.54 -19.91
CA THR A 272 -3.88 -14.52 -19.19
C THR A 272 -3.91 -14.33 -17.67
N MET A 273 -4.38 -13.15 -17.21
CA MET A 273 -4.31 -12.70 -15.81
C MET A 273 -2.87 -12.66 -15.25
N LEU A 274 -1.89 -12.44 -16.14
CA LEU A 274 -0.48 -12.31 -15.81
C LEU A 274 0.02 -10.88 -16.01
N CYS A 275 1.05 -10.50 -15.26
CA CYS A 275 1.89 -9.34 -15.58
C CYS A 275 2.91 -9.73 -16.65
N GLU A 276 2.66 -9.30 -17.88
CA GLU A 276 3.51 -9.59 -19.05
C GLU A 276 4.44 -8.41 -19.36
N ARG A 277 5.65 -8.69 -19.84
CA ARG A 277 6.65 -7.64 -20.06
C ARG A 277 6.31 -6.80 -21.29
N CYS A 278 6.51 -5.49 -21.18
CA CYS A 278 6.48 -4.56 -22.32
C CYS A 278 7.55 -4.90 -23.37
N ASP A 279 7.38 -4.34 -24.58
CA ASP A 279 8.44 -4.36 -25.58
C ASP A 279 9.75 -3.76 -25.03
N PRO A 280 10.95 -4.31 -25.35
CA PRO A 280 12.23 -3.83 -24.82
C PRO A 280 12.58 -2.36 -25.13
N SER A 281 11.89 -1.71 -26.07
CA SER A 281 12.03 -0.27 -26.34
C SER A 281 11.27 0.64 -25.36
N CYS A 282 10.37 0.07 -24.55
CA CYS A 282 9.36 0.80 -23.78
C CYS A 282 9.60 0.67 -22.26
N SER A 283 9.38 1.78 -21.54
CA SER A 283 9.48 1.83 -20.07
C SER A 283 8.14 1.48 -19.43
N GLN A 284 7.04 1.90 -20.05
CA GLN A 284 5.66 1.58 -19.69
C GLN A 284 4.84 1.28 -20.96
N CYS A 285 3.85 0.41 -20.84
CA CYS A 285 2.97 0.00 -21.93
C CYS A 285 1.57 -0.37 -21.41
N GLU A 286 0.56 -0.30 -22.29
CA GLU A 286 -0.81 -0.76 -22.03
C GLU A 286 -1.08 -2.18 -22.59
N GLY A 287 -0.14 -2.74 -23.34
CA GLY A 287 -0.31 -4.01 -24.04
C GLY A 287 0.99 -4.57 -24.63
N SER A 288 0.88 -5.77 -25.22
CA SER A 288 2.02 -6.47 -25.83
C SER A 288 2.48 -5.82 -27.15
N GLY A 289 3.79 -5.90 -27.41
CA GLY A 289 4.42 -5.41 -28.63
C GLY A 289 4.70 -3.90 -28.68
N ASN A 290 5.45 -3.47 -29.69
CA ASN A 290 6.03 -2.13 -29.76
C ASN A 290 5.07 -0.99 -30.14
N ARG A 291 3.75 -1.20 -30.15
CA ARG A 291 2.70 -0.22 -30.53
C ARG A 291 1.80 0.24 -29.39
N HIS A 292 1.96 -0.36 -28.22
CA HIS A 292 1.14 -0.08 -27.04
C HIS A 292 1.98 0.60 -25.95
N CYS A 293 2.99 1.38 -26.35
CA CYS A 293 3.94 1.97 -25.43
C CYS A 293 3.48 3.34 -24.99
N LEU A 294 3.47 3.56 -23.68
CA LEU A 294 3.08 4.82 -23.04
C LEU A 294 4.30 5.70 -22.75
N GLY A 295 5.47 5.08 -22.56
CA GLY A 295 6.76 5.74 -22.38
C GLY A 295 7.90 4.91 -22.96
N CYS A 296 8.97 5.60 -23.37
CA CYS A 296 10.15 4.97 -23.95
C CYS A 296 11.32 4.88 -22.97
N ARG A 297 12.14 3.83 -23.12
CA ARG A 297 13.42 3.73 -22.40
C ARG A 297 14.42 4.73 -22.95
N GLU A 298 15.47 4.99 -22.15
CA GLU A 298 16.58 5.84 -22.57
C GLU A 298 17.20 5.38 -23.91
N GLY A 299 17.58 6.35 -24.75
CA GLY A 299 18.08 6.07 -26.10
C GLY A 299 17.03 5.61 -27.12
N TYR A 300 15.74 5.82 -26.82
CA TYR A 300 14.63 5.74 -27.78
C TYR A 300 13.84 7.06 -27.82
N VAL A 301 13.07 7.27 -28.88
CA VAL A 301 12.19 8.42 -29.11
C VAL A 301 10.77 7.95 -29.36
N TYR A 302 9.78 8.73 -28.89
CA TYR A 302 8.38 8.34 -28.88
C TYR A 302 7.62 8.88 -30.10
N MET A 303 6.95 7.98 -30.82
CA MET A 303 6.03 8.30 -31.91
C MET A 303 4.59 8.23 -31.38
N ARG A 304 4.09 9.32 -30.76
CA ARG A 304 2.71 9.42 -30.25
C ARG A 304 1.64 8.96 -31.25
N GLN A 305 1.82 9.24 -32.54
CA GLN A 305 0.86 8.86 -33.59
C GLN A 305 0.70 7.34 -33.78
N TRP A 306 1.68 6.54 -33.33
CA TRP A 306 1.71 5.09 -33.54
C TRP A 306 1.84 4.30 -32.23
N GLY A 307 1.95 4.96 -31.07
CA GLY A 307 2.23 4.33 -29.77
C GLY A 307 3.58 3.59 -29.72
N GLN A 308 4.57 4.02 -30.53
CA GLN A 308 5.83 3.30 -30.71
C GLN A 308 7.05 4.02 -30.17
N CYS A 309 7.99 3.24 -29.63
CA CYS A 309 9.34 3.69 -29.29
C CYS A 309 10.34 3.27 -30.38
N LEU A 310 11.01 4.25 -30.99
CA LEU A 310 11.95 4.04 -32.11
C LEU A 310 13.36 4.49 -31.72
N LYS A 311 14.40 3.94 -32.36
CA LYS A 311 15.79 4.38 -32.12
C LYS A 311 16.08 5.80 -32.62
N SER A 312 15.33 6.31 -33.59
CA SER A 312 15.40 7.70 -34.05
C SER A 312 14.15 8.05 -34.86
N CYS A 313 13.82 9.33 -34.98
CA CYS A 313 12.61 9.75 -35.70
C CYS A 313 12.69 9.38 -37.21
N PRO A 314 11.56 8.93 -37.81
CA PRO A 314 11.49 8.58 -39.23
C PRO A 314 11.61 9.82 -40.12
N ARG A 315 11.83 9.62 -41.43
CA ARG A 315 11.90 10.72 -42.40
C ARG A 315 10.61 11.56 -42.38
N GLY A 316 10.76 12.89 -42.39
CA GLY A 316 9.67 13.84 -42.24
C GLY A 316 9.29 14.16 -40.79
N TYR A 317 10.05 13.65 -39.81
CA TYR A 317 9.89 13.95 -38.39
C TYR A 317 11.25 14.30 -37.76
N PHE A 318 11.24 15.21 -36.78
CA PHE A 318 12.39 15.59 -35.95
C PHE A 318 12.10 15.29 -34.48
N LYS A 319 13.15 15.09 -33.68
CA LYS A 319 13.02 14.94 -32.22
C LYS A 319 12.88 16.32 -31.58
N ASP A 320 11.94 16.48 -30.67
CA ASP A 320 11.86 17.71 -29.86
C ASP A 320 13.15 17.89 -29.01
N PRO A 321 13.70 19.11 -28.86
CA PRO A 321 14.85 19.37 -27.98
C PRO A 321 14.56 19.17 -26.49
N TRP A 322 13.31 19.38 -26.05
CA TRP A 322 12.86 19.38 -24.66
C TRP A 322 12.04 18.14 -24.27
N SER A 323 11.70 17.28 -25.22
CA SER A 323 11.01 16.01 -24.95
C SER A 323 11.68 14.81 -25.64
N THR A 324 11.13 13.61 -25.45
CA THR A 324 11.53 12.41 -26.19
C THR A 324 10.69 12.17 -27.45
N ASP A 325 9.75 13.07 -27.76
CA ASP A 325 8.78 12.90 -28.85
C ASP A 325 9.34 13.24 -30.23
N CYS A 326 8.77 12.60 -31.25
CA CYS A 326 8.98 12.95 -32.66
C CYS A 326 7.83 13.81 -33.20
N HIS A 327 8.15 15.02 -33.65
CA HIS A 327 7.23 15.99 -34.26
C HIS A 327 7.40 16.03 -35.79
N LYS A 328 6.30 16.25 -36.53
CA LYS A 328 6.31 16.26 -38.00
C LYS A 328 6.95 17.55 -38.53
N CYS A 329 7.88 17.47 -39.49
CA CYS A 329 8.43 18.68 -40.15
C CYS A 329 7.28 19.47 -40.80
N HIS A 330 7.23 20.78 -40.61
CA HIS A 330 6.19 21.64 -41.19
C HIS A 330 6.62 22.19 -42.56
N ASN A 331 5.81 21.98 -43.60
CA ASN A 331 6.15 22.32 -44.99
C ASN A 331 6.50 23.79 -45.24
N LEU A 332 6.06 24.73 -44.40
CA LEU A 332 6.32 26.17 -44.57
C LEU A 332 7.73 26.62 -44.15
N LEU A 333 8.54 25.75 -43.53
CA LEU A 333 9.95 26.07 -43.20
C LEU A 333 10.94 25.84 -44.36
N PHE A 334 10.52 25.14 -45.43
CA PHE A 334 11.34 24.91 -46.63
C PHE A 334 11.74 26.18 -47.40
N LEU A 335 11.16 27.35 -47.07
CA LEU A 335 11.43 28.62 -47.75
C LEU A 335 12.45 29.53 -47.06
N PHE A 336 12.89 29.23 -45.82
CA PHE A 336 13.79 30.14 -45.07
C PHE A 336 15.17 29.57 -44.70
N PHE A 337 15.37 28.24 -44.72
CA PHE A 337 16.65 27.62 -44.38
C PHE A 337 17.22 26.77 -45.52
N SER A 338 17.45 27.41 -46.67
CA SER A 338 18.19 26.83 -47.81
C SER A 338 19.65 27.28 -47.85
N PHE A 339 20.38 27.23 -46.73
CA PHE A 339 21.84 27.36 -46.74
C PHE A 339 22.54 26.52 -45.66
N SER A 340 23.63 25.87 -46.08
CA SER A 340 24.70 25.20 -45.32
C SER A 340 24.49 23.78 -44.76
N SER A 341 25.27 22.88 -45.38
CA SER A 341 25.96 21.71 -44.81
C SER A 341 25.17 20.46 -44.35
N HIS A 342 25.65 19.31 -44.86
CA HIS A 342 25.22 17.95 -44.56
C HIS A 342 25.07 17.59 -43.07
N THR A 343 23.86 17.70 -42.52
CA THR A 343 23.18 16.69 -41.67
C THR A 343 21.69 17.01 -41.50
N GLY A 344 20.95 17.14 -42.61
CA GLY A 344 19.50 17.43 -42.58
C GLY A 344 18.65 16.23 -42.14
N ARG A 345 17.98 16.36 -40.98
CA ARG A 345 16.79 15.59 -40.59
C ARG A 345 15.70 16.61 -40.28
N CYS A 346 14.82 16.83 -41.28
CA CYS A 346 14.49 18.16 -41.77
C CYS A 346 15.76 18.86 -42.32
#